data_AF-A0A1G4TY59-F1
#
_entry.id   AF-A0A1G4TY59-F1
#
_cell.length_a   1.000
_cell.length_b   1.000
_cell.length_c   1.000
_cell.angle_alpha   90.00
_cell.angle_beta   90.00
_cell.angle_gamma   90.00
#
_symmetry.space_group_name_H-M   'P 1'
#
loop_
_entity.id
_entity.type
_entity.pdbx_description
1 polymer ?
#
loop_
_entity_poly.entity_id
_entity_poly.type
_entity_poly.pdbx_seq_one_letter_code
_entity_poly.pdbx_strand_id
1 'polypeptide(L)'
;MRWYLTAFAAGLSFVSSAKATEPLIFHTAHFDDDTVVSLGLISNHTAERAGYDFDVLISLSRGNAAGAGYRDPGKHRAFVKCDDPAKVSVRGIDYPVHKSGPGGDDWKDDLWRAVCMPPVS
;
A
#
# COMPACT_ATOMS: atom_id res chain seq x y z
N MET A 1 -24.09 63.90 -6.62
CA MET A 1 -23.28 63.20 -5.61
C MET A 1 -22.98 61.80 -6.16
N ARG A 2 -21.73 61.49 -6.50
CA ARG A 2 -21.34 60.24 -7.18
C ARG A 2 -21.12 59.15 -6.14
N TRP A 3 -21.91 58.08 -6.17
CA TRP A 3 -21.78 56.94 -5.28
C TRP A 3 -20.82 55.92 -5.92
N TYR A 4 -19.66 55.69 -5.30
CA TYR A 4 -18.74 54.64 -5.73
C TYR A 4 -19.22 53.31 -5.13
N LEU A 5 -19.53 52.33 -5.98
CA LEU A 5 -19.80 50.96 -5.57
C LEU A 5 -18.52 50.14 -5.73
N THR A 6 -17.83 49.89 -4.62
CA THR A 6 -16.70 48.95 -4.57
C THR A 6 -17.28 47.53 -4.44
N ALA A 7 -17.13 46.72 -5.49
CA ALA A 7 -17.46 45.30 -5.43
C ALA A 7 -16.29 44.52 -4.79
N PHE A 8 -16.54 43.88 -3.65
CA PHE A 8 -15.60 43.00 -2.98
C PHE A 8 -15.83 41.56 -3.49
N ALA A 9 -15.00 41.09 -4.42
CA ALA A 9 -15.05 39.70 -4.88
C ALA A 9 -14.25 38.83 -3.89
N ALA A 10 -14.96 38.18 -2.96
CA ALA A 10 -14.37 37.16 -2.09
C ALA A 10 -14.25 35.84 -2.86
N GLY A 11 -13.02 35.48 -3.24
CA GLY A 11 -12.72 34.17 -3.83
C GLY A 11 -12.86 33.06 -2.78
N LEU A 12 -13.75 32.10 -3.02
CA LEU A 12 -13.90 30.89 -2.22
C LEU A 12 -12.75 29.93 -2.55
N SER A 13 -11.79 29.79 -1.63
CA SER A 13 -10.75 28.75 -1.71
C SER A 13 -11.36 27.39 -1.39
N PHE A 14 -11.55 26.54 -2.40
CA PHE A 14 -11.91 25.14 -2.20
C PHE A 14 -10.71 24.35 -1.70
N VAL A 15 -10.61 24.14 -0.38
CA VAL A 15 -9.64 23.20 0.20
C VAL A 15 -10.23 21.79 0.06
N SER A 16 -9.76 21.05 -0.94
CA SER A 16 -10.11 19.63 -1.08
C SER A 16 -9.41 18.84 0.02
N SER A 17 -10.18 18.35 1.00
CA SER A 17 -9.65 17.43 2.01
C SER A 17 -9.41 16.08 1.36
N ALA A 18 -8.16 15.78 1.00
CA ALA A 18 -7.80 14.44 0.57
C ALA A 18 -7.96 13.47 1.76
N LYS A 19 -9.02 12.67 1.75
CA LYS A 19 -9.12 11.50 2.62
C LYS A 19 -8.05 10.51 2.16
N ALA A 20 -7.01 10.32 2.95
CA ALA A 20 -6.06 9.23 2.72
C ALA A 20 -6.81 7.91 2.95
N THR A 21 -7.00 7.12 1.89
CA THR A 21 -7.47 5.74 2.01
C THR A 21 -6.48 4.98 2.88
N GLU A 22 -6.97 4.32 3.93
CA GLU A 22 -6.11 3.48 4.76
C GLU A 22 -5.55 2.32 3.91
N PRO A 23 -4.25 2.02 4.01
CA PRO A 23 -3.67 0.91 3.27
C PRO A 23 -4.36 -0.42 3.63
N LEU A 24 -4.60 -1.26 2.64
CA LEU A 24 -5.07 -2.62 2.87
C LEU A 24 -3.94 -3.43 3.51
N ILE A 25 -4.05 -3.80 4.78
CA ILE A 25 -3.05 -4.65 5.44
C ILE A 25 -3.12 -6.05 4.83
N PHE A 26 -2.03 -6.47 4.21
CA PHE A 26 -1.94 -7.81 3.59
C PHE A 26 -1.08 -8.78 4.39
N HIS A 27 -0.19 -8.28 5.27
CA HIS A 27 0.66 -9.12 6.10
C HIS A 27 0.90 -8.47 7.46
N THR A 28 0.92 -9.28 8.50
CA THR A 28 1.24 -8.86 9.87
C THR A 28 2.15 -9.91 10.51
N ALA A 29 3.33 -9.48 10.93
CA ALA A 29 4.27 -10.29 11.69
C ALA A 29 4.27 -9.88 13.17
N HIS A 30 4.29 -10.88 14.05
CA HIS A 30 4.39 -10.70 15.51
C HIS A 30 5.77 -11.19 15.97
N PHE A 31 6.40 -10.44 16.86
CA PHE A 31 7.70 -10.74 17.43
C PHE A 31 7.59 -10.91 18.95
N ASP A 32 8.58 -11.59 19.54
CA ASP A 32 8.58 -11.98 20.96
C ASP A 32 8.58 -10.80 21.95
N ASP A 33 8.95 -9.59 21.49
CA ASP A 33 9.00 -8.36 22.28
C ASP A 33 7.72 -7.53 22.17
N ASP A 34 6.59 -8.16 21.86
CA ASP A 34 5.29 -7.55 21.55
C ASP A 34 5.31 -6.58 20.35
N THR A 35 6.40 -6.57 19.56
CA THR A 35 6.44 -5.80 18.32
C THR A 35 5.51 -6.43 17.29
N VAL A 36 4.68 -5.60 16.67
CA VAL A 36 3.85 -5.96 15.54
C VAL A 36 4.32 -5.17 14.32
N VAL A 37 4.68 -5.85 13.24
CA VAL A 37 5.01 -5.21 11.96
C VAL A 37 3.92 -5.52 10.96
N SER A 38 3.35 -4.50 10.34
CA SER A 38 2.33 -4.63 9.31
C SER A 38 2.81 -4.07 7.99
N LEU A 39 2.50 -4.80 6.92
CA LEU A 39 2.69 -4.35 5.55
C LEU A 39 1.34 -4.09 4.91
N GLY A 40 1.20 -2.92 4.30
CA GLY A 40 -0.04 -2.45 3.70
C GLY A 40 0.13 -2.17 2.21
N LEU A 41 -0.88 -2.51 1.42
CA LEU A 41 -0.96 -2.18 0.01
C LEU A 41 -1.57 -0.78 -0.13
N ILE A 42 -0.75 0.17 -0.56
CA ILE A 42 -1.15 1.57 -0.79
C ILE A 42 -1.80 1.71 -2.16
N SER A 43 -1.21 1.08 -3.17
CA SER A 43 -1.72 1.12 -4.54
C SER A 43 -1.31 -0.13 -5.32
N ASN A 44 -2.11 -0.43 -6.34
CA ASN A 44 -1.91 -1.54 -7.25
C ASN A 44 -2.27 -1.10 -8.67
N HIS A 45 -1.29 -1.10 -9.57
CA HIS A 45 -1.44 -0.70 -10.96
C HIS A 45 -0.85 -1.76 -11.88
N THR A 46 -1.30 -1.82 -13.13
CA THR A 46 -0.65 -2.67 -14.14
C THR A 46 0.81 -2.27 -14.32
N ALA A 47 1.72 -3.24 -14.33
CA ALA A 47 3.14 -2.98 -14.52
C ALA A 47 3.45 -2.59 -15.97
N GLU A 48 4.24 -1.53 -16.16
CA GLU A 48 4.88 -1.23 -17.45
C GLU A 48 6.10 -2.15 -17.71
N ARG A 49 6.62 -2.77 -16.66
CA ARG A 49 7.80 -3.63 -16.73
C ARG A 49 7.43 -5.01 -17.25
N ALA A 50 8.01 -5.39 -18.39
CA ALA A 50 7.83 -6.72 -18.96
C ALA A 50 8.15 -7.84 -17.95
N GLY A 51 7.32 -8.89 -17.96
CA GLY A 51 7.46 -10.04 -17.07
C GLY A 51 6.79 -9.86 -15.71
N TYR A 52 6.09 -8.75 -15.48
CA TYR A 52 5.29 -8.48 -14.29
C TYR A 52 3.89 -8.04 -14.69
N ASP A 53 2.91 -8.39 -13.87
CA ASP A 53 1.50 -8.05 -14.09
C ASP A 53 1.14 -6.75 -13.36
N PHE A 54 1.71 -6.57 -12.16
CA PHE A 54 1.40 -5.43 -11.30
C PHE A 54 2.65 -4.73 -10.75
N ASP A 55 2.50 -3.42 -10.56
CA ASP A 55 3.40 -2.51 -9.86
C ASP A 55 2.66 -1.94 -8.66
N VAL A 56 3.20 -2.20 -7.47
CA VAL A 56 2.53 -1.93 -6.20
C VAL A 56 3.38 -1.04 -5.30
N LEU A 57 2.71 -0.23 -4.49
CA LEU A 57 3.35 0.52 -3.41
C LEU A 57 2.94 -0.06 -2.07
N ILE A 58 3.95 -0.34 -1.24
CA ILE A 58 3.81 -0.97 0.07
C ILE A 58 4.16 0.04 1.16
N SER A 59 3.29 0.16 2.17
CA SER A 59 3.58 0.86 3.42
C SER A 59 4.11 -0.11 4.47
N LEU A 60 4.96 0.39 5.36
CA LEU A 60 5.43 -0.34 6.54
C LEU A 60 5.01 0.41 7.80
N SER A 61 4.43 -0.30 8.77
CA SER A 61 4.21 0.22 10.10
C SER A 61 4.66 -0.77 11.17
N ARG A 62 5.10 -0.23 12.30
CA ARG A 62 5.44 -0.96 13.51
C ARG A 62 4.57 -0.46 14.65
N GLY A 63 3.96 -1.36 15.40
CA GLY A 63 3.21 -1.07 16.61
C GLY A 63 3.58 -1.99 17.77
N ASN A 64 2.93 -1.77 18.89
CA ASN A 64 2.95 -2.66 20.06
C ASN A 64 1.59 -2.57 20.78
N ALA A 65 1.36 -3.44 21.77
CA ALA A 65 0.13 -3.47 22.56
C ALA A 65 -0.12 -2.18 23.39
N ALA A 66 0.92 -1.37 23.63
CA ALA A 66 0.88 -0.21 24.52
C ALA A 66 0.52 1.13 23.84
N GLY A 67 0.50 1.18 22.51
CA GLY A 67 -0.04 2.33 21.76
C GLY A 67 0.89 3.54 21.66
N ALA A 68 1.78 3.52 20.66
CA ALA A 68 2.08 4.59 19.70
C ALA A 68 2.99 3.96 18.63
N GLY A 69 2.44 3.70 17.44
CA GLY A 69 3.17 2.98 16.39
C GLY A 69 4.05 3.90 15.55
N TYR A 70 5.19 3.38 15.11
CA TYR A 70 5.98 3.99 14.04
C TYR A 70 5.32 3.69 12.69
N ARG A 71 5.15 4.72 11.85
CA ARG A 71 4.80 4.57 10.44
C ARG A 71 6.00 5.00 9.62
N ASP A 72 6.47 4.10 8.76
CA ASP A 72 7.50 4.45 7.80
C ASP A 72 6.90 5.45 6.78
N PRO A 73 7.47 6.66 6.63
CA PRO A 73 7.02 7.60 5.59
C PRO A 73 7.36 7.11 4.18
N GLY A 74 8.26 6.12 4.05
CA GLY A 74 8.63 5.50 2.80
C GLY A 74 7.47 4.75 2.13
N LYS A 75 7.48 4.78 0.80
CA LYS A 75 6.63 3.92 -0.05
C LYS A 75 7.53 2.96 -0.79
N HIS A 76 7.39 1.68 -0.50
CA HIS A 76 8.26 0.64 -1.05
C HIS A 76 7.63 0.06 -2.31
N ARG A 77 8.29 0.28 -3.46
CA ARG A 77 7.81 -0.26 -4.74
C ARG A 77 8.16 -1.73 -4.88
N ALA A 78 7.20 -2.53 -5.32
CA ALA A 78 7.41 -3.93 -5.67
C ALA A 78 6.68 -4.26 -6.98
N PHE A 79 7.14 -5.31 -7.67
CA PHE A 79 6.45 -5.84 -8.84
C PHE A 79 5.95 -7.24 -8.57
N VAL A 80 4.77 -7.58 -9.06
CA VAL A 80 4.14 -8.90 -8.85
C VAL A 80 3.86 -9.55 -10.19
N LYS A 81 4.26 -10.81 -10.34
CA LYS A 81 3.86 -11.69 -11.44
C LYS A 81 2.90 -12.76 -10.89
N CYS A 82 1.69 -12.82 -11.43
CA CYS A 82 0.62 -13.70 -10.99
C CYS A 82 0.78 -15.12 -11.54
N ASP A 83 1.06 -15.24 -12.83
CA ASP A 83 1.21 -16.53 -13.51
C ASP A 83 2.55 -17.21 -13.22
N ASP A 84 2.62 -18.52 -13.47
CA ASP A 84 3.83 -19.28 -13.24
C ASP A 84 4.98 -18.93 -14.21
N PRO A 85 6.23 -18.85 -13.71
CA PRO A 85 6.62 -18.95 -12.30
C PRO A 85 6.25 -17.65 -11.55
N ALA A 86 5.41 -17.76 -10.52
CA ALA A 86 4.98 -16.61 -9.75
C ALA A 86 6.11 -16.06 -8.89
N LYS A 87 6.16 -14.73 -8.81
CA LYS A 87 7.24 -14.04 -8.11
C LYS A 87 6.86 -12.63 -7.70
N VAL A 88 7.55 -12.16 -6.68
CA VAL A 88 7.57 -10.76 -6.25
C VAL A 88 8.98 -10.22 -6.46
N SER A 89 9.13 -9.05 -7.08
CA SER A 89 10.41 -8.36 -7.22
C SER A 89 10.46 -7.11 -6.36
N VAL A 90 11.47 -7.01 -5.49
CA VAL A 90 11.77 -5.79 -4.72
C VAL A 90 13.18 -5.33 -5.05
N ARG A 91 13.32 -4.07 -5.45
CA ARG A 91 14.61 -3.45 -5.82
C ARG A 91 15.42 -4.28 -6.84
N GLY A 92 14.72 -4.96 -7.75
CA GLY A 92 15.32 -5.78 -8.81
C GLY A 92 15.74 -7.19 -8.39
N ILE A 93 15.45 -7.60 -7.15
CA ILE A 93 15.64 -8.97 -6.68
C ILE A 93 14.31 -9.71 -6.78
N ASP A 94 14.31 -10.80 -7.54
CA ASP A 94 13.16 -11.67 -7.75
C ASP A 94 13.10 -12.72 -6.65
N TYR A 95 11.97 -12.80 -5.97
CA TYR A 95 11.68 -13.81 -4.97
C TYR A 95 10.55 -14.72 -5.45
N PRO A 96 10.74 -16.05 -5.44
CA PRO A 96 9.69 -16.98 -5.81
C PRO A 96 8.54 -16.91 -4.80
N VAL A 97 7.33 -17.15 -5.30
CA VAL A 97 6.11 -17.26 -4.48
C VAL A 97 5.66 -18.70 -4.42
N HIS A 98 5.31 -19.17 -3.23
CA HIS A 98 4.68 -20.48 -3.05
C HIS A 98 3.16 -20.30 -3.01
N LYS A 99 2.47 -20.73 -4.06
CA LYS A 99 1.00 -20.61 -4.17
C LYS A 99 0.24 -21.58 -3.26
N SER A 100 0.93 -22.54 -2.66
CA SER A 100 0.34 -23.58 -1.80
C SER A 100 0.44 -23.22 -0.32
N GLY A 101 -0.68 -23.26 0.39
CA GLY A 101 -0.74 -23.09 1.85
C GLY A 101 -1.77 -22.03 2.29
N PRO A 102 -2.04 -21.93 3.60
CA PRO A 102 -3.01 -20.98 4.14
C PRO A 102 -2.52 -19.52 4.09
N GLY A 103 -1.20 -19.32 4.01
CA GLY A 103 -0.56 -18.02 4.15
C GLY A 103 -0.40 -17.51 5.56
N GLY A 104 0.12 -16.29 5.67
CA GLY A 104 0.41 -15.63 6.93
C GLY A 104 1.87 -15.73 7.37
N ASP A 105 2.62 -16.72 6.85
CA ASP A 105 4.00 -16.97 7.27
C ASP A 105 5.03 -16.17 6.44
N ASP A 106 4.75 -15.94 5.15
CA ASP A 106 5.66 -15.25 4.24
C ASP A 106 4.95 -14.07 3.57
N TRP A 107 5.46 -12.87 3.85
CA TRP A 107 4.91 -11.62 3.31
C TRP A 107 4.85 -11.57 1.78
N LYS A 108 5.71 -12.34 1.09
CA LYS A 108 5.73 -12.37 -0.38
C LYS A 108 4.53 -13.12 -0.94
N ASP A 109 4.21 -14.25 -0.31
CA ASP A 109 3.08 -15.09 -0.68
C ASP A 109 1.76 -14.39 -0.31
N ASP A 110 1.76 -13.65 0.79
CA ASP A 110 0.63 -12.81 1.21
C ASP A 110 0.42 -11.61 0.28
N LEU A 111 1.49 -10.92 -0.13
CA LEU A 111 1.41 -9.84 -1.12
C LEU A 111 0.86 -10.36 -2.45
N TRP A 112 1.41 -11.48 -2.94
CA TRP A 112 0.96 -12.10 -4.17
C TRP A 112 -0.54 -12.45 -4.11
N ARG A 113 -1.02 -13.04 -3.01
CA ARG A 113 -2.46 -13.33 -2.85
C ARG A 113 -3.31 -12.08 -2.79
N ALA A 114 -2.89 -11.05 -2.06
CA ALA A 114 -3.63 -9.80 -1.97
C ALA A 114 -3.80 -9.10 -3.33
N VAL A 115 -2.84 -9.29 -4.24
CA VAL A 115 -2.82 -8.66 -5.57
C VAL A 115 -3.45 -9.55 -6.65
N CYS A 116 -3.13 -10.84 -6.66
CA CYS A 116 -3.51 -11.78 -7.71
C CYS A 116 -4.77 -12.59 -7.39
N MET A 117 -5.19 -12.64 -6.12
CA MET A 117 -6.41 -13.32 -5.66
C MET A 117 -7.26 -12.39 -4.79
N PRO A 118 -7.62 -11.18 -5.26
CA PRO A 118 -8.48 -10.31 -4.50
C PRO A 118 -9.85 -10.99 -4.27
N PRO A 119 -10.47 -10.81 -3.10
CA PRO A 119 -11.79 -11.37 -2.85
C PRO A 119 -12.77 -10.88 -3.91
N VAL A 120 -13.51 -11.82 -4.49
CA VAL A 120 -14.63 -11.52 -5.38
C VAL A 120 -15.84 -11.18 -4.51
N SER A 121 -16.47 -10.03 -4.77
CA SER A 121 -17.67 -9.55 -4.06
C SER A 121 -18.92 -10.36 -4.39
#